data_AF-A0A7J2JQL7-F1
#
_entry.id   AF-A0A7J2JQL7-F1
#
_cell.length_a   1.000
_cell.length_b   1.000
_cell.length_c   1.000
_cell.angle_alpha   90.00
_cell.angle_beta   90.00
_cell.angle_gamma   90.00
#
_symmetry.space_group_name_H-M   'P 1'
#
loop_
_entity.id
_entity.type
_entity.pdbx_description
1 polymer ?
#
loop_
_entity_poly.entity_id
_entity_poly.type
_entity_poly.pdbx_seq_one_letter_code
_entity_poly.pdbx_strand_id
1 'polypeptide(L)'
;MPAERSSVGVAVRTLAIWLTVALVISLTPLSQPAAQRAGGDVQIAAVRWGWEWGCGVYPGDRQVPLKITFVNGEQAIGAISVLAHLEGLPFRGGGGKNDPRAVVSPIIVMPGGAFEATFLLEVLKNATPGVYRIPLTLTYRTIGVAASSPISISWVNNDTFDSAGSAAATLPVLAYGPEVEQEFVVEVVVGRPCGVLSLGVTQYPAVLRAGDAGALIVSLRNLGREALRDVLVEVEPVGIGASFQAAGGSPGFDLGGLTTGGSSLQSVGVAIEGRREFFFESIPPMGSARFT
;
A
#
# COMPACT_ATOMS: atom_id res chain seq x y z
N MET A 1 -35.84 -56.13 -91.11
CA MET A 1 -36.66 -57.31 -90.77
C MET A 1 -35.74 -58.36 -90.15
N PRO A 2 -36.09 -59.07 -89.07
CA PRO A 2 -37.03 -58.84 -87.94
C PRO A 2 -36.26 -58.66 -86.59
N ALA A 3 -36.82 -57.98 -85.59
CA ALA A 3 -37.50 -58.49 -84.36
C ALA A 3 -36.53 -59.14 -83.34
N GLU A 4 -36.70 -59.08 -82.01
CA GLU A 4 -37.83 -58.78 -81.12
C GLU A 4 -37.30 -58.64 -79.67
N ARG A 5 -37.98 -57.83 -78.84
CA ARG A 5 -38.29 -57.91 -77.37
C ARG A 5 -37.29 -58.62 -76.40
N SER A 6 -37.11 -58.22 -75.14
CA SER A 6 -38.07 -57.68 -74.17
C SER A 6 -37.40 -56.96 -72.97
N SER A 7 -38.20 -56.13 -72.30
CA SER A 7 -38.12 -55.57 -70.94
C SER A 7 -37.52 -56.50 -69.87
N VAL A 8 -36.94 -56.02 -68.76
CA VAL A 8 -37.56 -55.49 -67.52
C VAL A 8 -36.40 -54.82 -66.74
N GLY A 9 -36.40 -53.54 -66.37
CA GLY A 9 -37.24 -52.92 -65.33
C GLY A 9 -36.66 -53.19 -63.94
N VAL A 10 -36.01 -52.20 -63.32
CA VAL A 10 -36.12 -51.84 -61.88
C VAL A 10 -35.23 -50.62 -61.64
N ALA A 11 -35.91 -49.56 -61.22
CA ALA A 11 -35.39 -48.25 -60.93
C ALA A 11 -34.81 -48.18 -59.51
N VAL A 12 -33.65 -47.53 -59.32
CA VAL A 12 -33.29 -46.92 -58.03
C VAL A 12 -32.46 -45.65 -58.25
N ARG A 13 -33.16 -44.52 -58.17
CA ARG A 13 -32.86 -43.30 -57.39
C ARG A 13 -31.53 -42.53 -57.62
N THR A 14 -31.70 -41.33 -58.18
CA THR A 14 -31.27 -40.02 -57.61
C THR A 14 -29.94 -39.94 -56.86
N LEU A 15 -28.99 -39.13 -57.35
CA LEU A 15 -28.65 -37.85 -56.71
C LEU A 15 -27.70 -37.01 -57.57
N ALA A 16 -28.02 -35.72 -57.69
CA ALA A 16 -27.22 -34.70 -58.35
C ALA A 16 -25.90 -34.44 -57.59
N ILE A 17 -24.78 -34.49 -58.31
CA ILE A 17 -23.46 -34.17 -57.78
C ILE A 17 -23.28 -32.65 -57.90
N TRP A 18 -23.54 -31.92 -56.82
CA TRP A 18 -23.06 -30.56 -56.64
C TRP A 18 -21.61 -30.63 -56.15
N LEU A 19 -20.70 -30.11 -56.98
CA LEU A 19 -19.28 -29.97 -56.70
C LEU A 19 -19.06 -28.78 -55.75
N THR A 20 -19.17 -28.98 -54.44
CA THR A 20 -18.70 -28.03 -53.44
C THR A 20 -17.27 -28.35 -53.06
N VAL A 21 -16.32 -27.57 -53.60
CA VAL A 21 -14.93 -27.54 -53.15
C VAL A 21 -14.89 -26.86 -51.78
N ALA A 22 -14.91 -27.67 -50.72
CA ALA A 22 -14.60 -27.21 -49.37
C ALA A 22 -13.07 -27.13 -49.23
N LEU A 23 -12.53 -25.92 -49.35
CA LEU A 23 -11.15 -25.59 -49.00
C LEU A 23 -11.03 -25.70 -47.46
N VAL A 24 -10.64 -26.87 -46.97
CA VAL A 24 -10.27 -27.07 -45.57
C VAL A 24 -8.88 -26.46 -45.39
N ILE A 25 -8.84 -25.18 -45.00
CA ILE A 25 -7.64 -24.58 -44.41
C ILE A 25 -7.50 -25.21 -43.04
N SER A 26 -6.74 -26.30 -42.96
CA SER A 26 -6.30 -26.84 -41.68
C SER A 26 -5.42 -25.78 -41.02
N LEU A 27 -5.98 -25.00 -40.09
CA LEU A 27 -5.19 -24.29 -39.09
C LEU A 27 -4.46 -25.34 -38.26
N THR A 28 -3.28 -25.75 -38.71
CA THR A 28 -2.29 -26.30 -37.80
C THR A 28 -1.99 -25.20 -36.79
N PRO A 29 -2.25 -25.39 -35.48
CA PRO A 29 -1.71 -24.46 -34.51
C PRO A 29 -0.19 -24.47 -34.75
N LEU A 30 0.34 -23.32 -35.16
CA LEU A 30 1.76 -23.06 -34.99
C LEU A 30 2.02 -23.34 -33.53
N SER A 31 2.70 -24.45 -33.27
CA SER A 31 3.30 -24.76 -31.99
C SER A 31 4.23 -23.59 -31.72
N GLN A 32 3.71 -22.57 -31.04
CA GLN A 32 4.56 -21.53 -30.48
C GLN A 32 5.58 -22.31 -29.65
N PRO A 33 6.90 -22.09 -29.85
CA PRO A 33 7.83 -22.50 -28.82
C PRO A 33 7.25 -21.93 -27.54
N ALA A 34 6.99 -22.79 -26.55
CA ALA A 34 6.52 -22.34 -25.25
C ALA A 34 7.45 -21.19 -24.88
N ALA A 35 6.92 -19.96 -24.93
CA ALA A 35 7.59 -18.84 -24.32
C ALA A 35 7.76 -19.32 -22.89
N GLN A 36 8.99 -19.67 -22.53
CA GLN A 36 9.36 -19.84 -21.14
C GLN A 36 8.83 -18.59 -20.48
N ARG A 37 7.73 -18.73 -19.73
CA ARG A 37 7.28 -17.69 -18.83
C ARG A 37 8.50 -17.44 -17.96
N ALA A 38 9.19 -16.34 -18.19
CA ALA A 38 10.01 -15.74 -17.16
C ALA A 38 9.00 -15.47 -16.03
N GLY A 39 8.91 -16.30 -14.99
CA GLY A 39 9.91 -17.13 -14.32
C GLY A 39 9.76 -16.94 -12.79
N GLY A 40 8.92 -15.98 -12.40
CA GLY A 40 8.45 -15.65 -11.06
C GLY A 40 7.16 -16.36 -10.66
N ASP A 41 7.17 -17.16 -9.59
CA ASP A 41 5.93 -17.59 -8.90
C ASP A 41 5.83 -16.95 -7.50
N VAL A 42 6.39 -15.75 -7.36
CA VAL A 42 6.29 -14.95 -6.14
C VAL A 42 5.20 -13.91 -6.32
N GLN A 43 4.37 -13.74 -5.29
CA GLN A 43 3.26 -12.79 -5.28
C GLN A 43 3.37 -11.84 -4.08
N ILE A 44 2.84 -10.63 -4.21
CA ILE A 44 2.69 -9.71 -3.07
C ILE A 44 1.41 -10.06 -2.33
N ALA A 45 1.54 -10.39 -1.04
CA ALA A 45 0.40 -10.67 -0.17
C ALA A 45 -0.04 -9.43 0.62
N ALA A 46 0.90 -8.57 1.02
CA ALA A 46 0.58 -7.36 1.76
C ALA A 46 1.61 -6.25 1.51
N VAL A 47 1.13 -5.01 1.55
CA VAL A 47 1.96 -3.80 1.55
C VAL A 47 1.54 -2.96 2.75
N ARG A 48 2.49 -2.56 3.58
CA ARG A 48 2.28 -1.69 4.74
C ARG A 48 3.21 -0.50 4.62
N TRP A 49 2.61 0.69 4.69
CA TRP A 49 3.30 1.97 4.54
C TRP A 49 3.07 2.82 5.77
N GLY A 50 4.16 3.32 6.35
CA GLY A 50 4.11 4.07 7.60
C GLY A 50 4.21 3.18 8.83
N TRP A 51 4.13 3.80 10.00
CA TRP A 51 4.36 3.13 11.27
C TRP A 51 3.15 2.33 11.76
N GLU A 52 3.39 1.36 12.66
CA GLU A 52 2.35 0.47 13.18
C GLU A 52 1.23 1.17 13.98
N TRP A 53 1.47 2.40 14.43
CA TRP A 53 0.51 3.24 15.15
C TRP A 53 -0.40 4.08 14.22
N GLY A 54 -0.35 3.85 12.91
CA GLY A 54 -1.45 4.13 11.98
C GLY A 54 -1.53 5.53 11.38
N CYS A 55 -0.60 6.44 11.68
CA CYS A 55 -0.65 7.78 11.08
C CYS A 55 -0.24 7.76 9.60
N GLY A 56 -0.86 8.65 8.82
CA GLY A 56 -0.44 8.92 7.44
C GLY A 56 1.02 9.36 7.37
N VAL A 57 1.64 9.13 6.21
CA VAL A 57 3.02 9.57 5.95
C VAL A 57 2.97 10.92 5.26
N TYR A 58 3.76 11.88 5.71
CA TYR A 58 3.73 13.27 5.24
C TYR A 58 5.05 13.71 4.61
N PRO A 59 5.03 14.77 3.77
CA PRO A 59 6.25 15.38 3.24
C PRO A 59 7.22 15.77 4.36
N GLY A 60 8.48 15.34 4.25
CA GLY A 60 9.52 15.60 5.25
C GLY A 60 9.70 14.49 6.29
N ASP A 61 8.81 13.50 6.36
CA ASP A 61 8.95 12.34 7.23
C ASP A 61 10.23 11.55 6.91
N ARG A 62 10.89 11.04 7.94
CA ARG A 62 12.14 10.29 7.83
C ARG A 62 12.01 8.90 8.42
N GLN A 63 12.78 7.95 7.88
CA GLN A 63 12.82 6.56 8.34
C GLN A 63 11.44 5.90 8.40
N VAL A 64 10.60 6.22 7.41
CA VAL A 64 9.25 5.68 7.24
C VAL A 64 9.38 4.24 6.75
N PRO A 65 8.84 3.25 7.47
CA PRO A 65 8.93 1.87 7.04
C PRO A 65 7.94 1.58 5.90
N LEU A 66 8.46 1.02 4.81
CA LEU A 66 7.70 0.32 3.77
C LEU A 66 7.97 -1.18 3.93
N LYS A 67 6.97 -1.92 4.43
CA LYS A 67 7.04 -3.38 4.59
C LYS A 67 6.22 -4.04 3.50
N ILE A 68 6.83 -4.93 2.73
CA ILE A 68 6.16 -5.68 1.67
C ILE A 68 6.31 -7.17 1.99
N THR A 69 5.18 -7.84 2.15
CA THR A 69 5.10 -9.27 2.38
C THR A 69 4.88 -9.98 1.05
N PHE A 70 5.80 -10.86 0.72
CA PHE A 70 5.73 -11.74 -0.44
C PHE A 70 5.35 -13.14 -0.01
N VAL A 71 4.63 -13.86 -0.87
CA VAL A 71 4.34 -15.28 -0.75
C VAL A 71 4.98 -15.98 -1.92
N ASN A 72 5.77 -16.99 -1.59
CA ASN A 72 6.42 -17.88 -2.54
C ASN A 72 5.42 -18.93 -3.04
N GLY A 73 5.48 -19.26 -4.33
CA GLY A 73 4.61 -20.24 -4.95
C GLY A 73 5.13 -21.67 -4.83
N GLU A 74 5.30 -22.37 -5.94
CA GLU A 74 5.46 -23.83 -5.95
C GLU A 74 6.88 -24.36 -5.69
N GLN A 75 7.92 -23.54 -5.92
CA GLN A 75 9.32 -23.96 -5.80
C GLN A 75 9.99 -23.33 -4.59
N ALA A 76 10.91 -24.05 -3.94
CA ALA A 76 11.75 -23.43 -2.91
C ALA A 76 12.63 -22.36 -3.54
N ILE A 77 12.80 -21.21 -2.87
CA ILE A 77 13.62 -20.10 -3.37
C ILE A 77 14.62 -19.66 -2.29
N GLY A 78 15.73 -19.05 -2.71
CA GLY A 78 16.72 -18.44 -1.81
C GLY A 78 17.52 -17.34 -2.50
N ALA A 79 18.54 -16.83 -1.81
CA ALA A 79 19.33 -15.68 -2.26
C ALA A 79 18.46 -14.47 -2.67
N ILE A 80 17.47 -14.16 -1.83
CA ILE A 80 16.43 -13.18 -2.14
C ILE A 80 16.93 -11.76 -1.91
N SER A 81 16.67 -10.88 -2.87
CA SER A 81 17.00 -9.47 -2.84
C SER A 81 15.86 -8.65 -3.44
N VAL A 82 15.46 -7.58 -2.78
CA VAL A 82 14.45 -6.66 -3.31
C VAL A 82 15.07 -5.26 -3.43
N LEU A 83 15.00 -4.69 -4.62
CA LEU A 83 15.44 -3.33 -4.92
C LEU A 83 14.22 -2.46 -5.16
N ALA A 84 14.17 -1.29 -4.52
CA ALA A 84 13.15 -0.28 -4.80
C ALA A 84 13.77 0.83 -5.66
N HIS A 85 13.15 1.10 -6.81
CA HIS A 85 13.58 2.15 -7.73
C HIS A 85 12.87 3.44 -7.37
N LEU A 86 13.61 4.45 -6.90
CA LEU A 86 13.02 5.72 -6.46
C LEU A 86 13.29 6.88 -7.42
N GLU A 87 13.91 6.62 -8.57
CA GLU A 87 14.19 7.66 -9.57
C GLU A 87 12.89 8.36 -10.00
N GLY A 88 12.90 9.69 -9.96
CA GLY A 88 11.74 10.52 -10.29
C GLY A 88 10.63 10.56 -9.22
N LEU A 89 10.77 9.83 -8.11
CA LEU A 89 9.82 9.86 -6.99
C LEU A 89 10.33 10.76 -5.85
N PRO A 90 9.44 11.35 -5.03
CA PRO A 90 9.84 12.23 -3.94
C PRO A 90 10.24 11.43 -2.68
N PHE A 91 11.00 10.35 -2.87
CA PHE A 91 11.46 9.45 -1.81
C PHE A 91 12.99 9.29 -1.87
N ARG A 92 13.59 8.97 -0.73
CA ARG A 92 14.98 8.51 -0.62
C ARG A 92 15.05 7.30 0.28
N GLY A 93 16.01 6.42 0.04
CA GLY A 93 16.40 5.40 1.00
C GLY A 93 17.04 6.00 2.24
N GLY A 94 16.87 5.34 3.38
CA GLY A 94 17.44 5.75 4.66
C GLY A 94 18.95 6.00 4.55
N GLY A 95 19.40 7.16 5.07
CA GLY A 95 20.78 7.61 4.92
C GLY A 95 21.07 8.30 3.59
N GLY A 96 20.04 8.71 2.85
CA GLY A 96 20.15 9.52 1.63
C GLY A 96 20.49 8.75 0.35
N LYS A 97 20.25 7.44 0.31
CA LYS A 97 20.50 6.62 -0.91
C LYS A 97 19.36 6.78 -1.91
N ASN A 98 19.65 6.79 -3.21
CA ASN A 98 18.61 6.88 -4.23
C ASN A 98 17.87 5.55 -4.44
N ASP A 99 18.57 4.42 -4.38
CA ASP A 99 17.97 3.09 -4.57
C ASP A 99 18.21 2.20 -3.34
N PRO A 100 17.29 2.22 -2.36
CA PRO A 100 17.42 1.36 -1.20
C PRO A 100 17.20 -0.10 -1.60
N ARG A 101 18.12 -0.94 -1.16
CA ARG A 101 18.05 -2.40 -1.31
C ARG A 101 17.71 -3.04 0.03
N ALA A 102 16.69 -3.88 0.04
CA ALA A 102 16.37 -4.76 1.15
C ALA A 102 16.91 -6.17 0.86
N VAL A 103 17.80 -6.65 1.72
CA VAL A 103 18.25 -8.05 1.71
C VAL A 103 17.41 -8.81 2.72
N VAL A 104 16.74 -9.87 2.27
CA VAL A 104 15.81 -10.64 3.09
C VAL A 104 16.55 -11.86 3.65
N SER A 105 16.49 -12.06 4.97
CA SER A 105 17.36 -13.03 5.69
C SER A 105 16.80 -14.44 5.96
N PRO A 106 15.80 -15.01 5.28
CA PRO A 106 15.69 -16.47 5.22
C PRO A 106 16.66 -17.02 4.17
N ILE A 107 17.49 -17.99 4.58
CA ILE A 107 18.41 -18.70 3.68
C ILE A 107 17.61 -19.39 2.55
N ILE A 108 16.43 -19.90 2.87
CA ILE A 108 15.50 -20.59 1.96
C ILE A 108 14.06 -20.26 2.37
N VAL A 109 13.20 -19.98 1.40
CA VAL A 109 11.74 -19.89 1.54
C VAL A 109 11.13 -21.10 0.85
N MET A 110 10.41 -21.93 1.60
CA MET A 110 9.74 -23.12 1.10
C MET A 110 8.53 -22.76 0.23
N PRO A 111 8.03 -23.68 -0.61
CA PRO A 111 6.78 -23.48 -1.34
C PRO A 111 5.63 -23.07 -0.41
N GLY A 112 4.85 -22.06 -0.80
CA GLY A 112 3.79 -21.46 0.02
C GLY A 112 4.28 -20.62 1.21
N GLY A 113 5.59 -20.54 1.45
CA GLY A 113 6.18 -19.73 2.51
C GLY A 113 6.09 -18.24 2.23
N ALA A 114 6.16 -17.42 3.28
CA ALA A 114 6.14 -15.96 3.17
C ALA A 114 7.45 -15.34 3.65
N PHE A 115 7.80 -14.19 3.08
CA PHE A 115 8.93 -13.39 3.53
C PHE A 115 8.61 -11.89 3.44
N GLU A 116 9.31 -11.08 4.23
CA GLU A 116 9.08 -9.64 4.30
C GLU A 116 10.33 -8.87 3.87
N ALA A 117 10.17 -7.93 2.94
CA ALA A 117 11.17 -6.92 2.62
C ALA A 117 10.78 -5.61 3.32
N THR A 118 11.71 -5.06 4.11
CA THR A 118 11.52 -3.77 4.79
C THR A 118 12.48 -2.74 4.22
N PHE A 119 11.92 -1.60 3.78
CA PHE A 119 12.67 -0.42 3.37
C PHE A 119 12.41 0.70 4.37
N LEU A 120 13.45 1.43 4.73
CA LEU A 120 13.33 2.68 5.47
C LEU A 120 13.45 3.81 4.48
N LEU A 121 12.37 4.54 4.26
CA LEU A 121 12.28 5.62 3.27
C LEU A 121 12.21 6.99 3.96
N GLU A 122 12.70 8.01 3.29
CA GLU A 122 12.55 9.42 3.66
C GLU A 122 11.69 10.09 2.59
N VAL A 123 10.65 10.81 2.99
CA VAL A 123 9.80 11.58 2.08
C VAL A 123 10.38 12.97 1.96
N LEU A 124 10.62 13.43 0.73
CA LEU A 124 11.16 14.77 0.51
C LEU A 124 10.18 15.84 1.02
N LYS A 125 10.71 16.94 1.57
CA LYS A 125 9.89 18.05 2.09
C LYS A 125 9.01 18.72 1.02
N ASN A 126 9.40 18.62 -0.24
CA ASN A 126 8.65 19.16 -1.39
C ASN A 126 7.73 18.12 -2.04
N ALA A 127 7.56 16.93 -1.44
CA ALA A 127 6.59 15.95 -1.92
C ALA A 127 5.18 16.53 -1.87
N THR A 128 4.39 16.32 -2.92
CA THR A 128 2.97 16.67 -2.90
C THR A 128 2.15 15.53 -2.28
N PRO A 129 1.08 15.81 -1.51
CA PRO A 129 0.13 14.79 -1.11
C PRO A 129 -0.45 14.06 -2.33
N GLY A 130 -0.54 12.73 -2.28
CA GLY A 130 -0.99 11.91 -3.41
C GLY A 130 -0.63 10.43 -3.29
N VAL A 131 -0.99 9.67 -4.32
CA VAL A 131 -0.64 8.25 -4.47
C VAL A 131 0.58 8.15 -5.37
N TYR A 132 1.60 7.42 -4.92
CA TYR A 132 2.85 7.20 -5.64
C TYR A 132 3.03 5.72 -5.95
N ARG A 133 3.56 5.42 -7.13
CA ARG A 133 3.86 4.07 -7.59
C ARG A 133 5.36 3.84 -7.51
N ILE A 134 5.78 2.89 -6.69
CA ILE A 134 7.18 2.52 -6.52
C ILE A 134 7.42 1.21 -7.29
N PRO A 135 8.24 1.23 -8.36
CA PRO A 135 8.70 0.02 -9.03
C PRO A 135 9.69 -0.74 -8.13
N LEU A 136 9.55 -2.06 -8.11
CA LEU A 136 10.41 -2.97 -7.35
C LEU A 136 10.96 -4.04 -8.27
N THR A 137 12.22 -4.40 -8.05
CA THR A 137 12.85 -5.58 -8.65
C THR A 137 13.13 -6.60 -7.56
N LEU A 138 12.51 -7.76 -7.66
CA LEU A 138 12.79 -8.94 -6.86
C LEU A 138 13.76 -9.83 -7.63
N THR A 139 14.90 -10.16 -7.02
CA THR A 139 15.88 -11.11 -7.53
C THR A 139 15.95 -12.29 -6.57
N TYR A 140 15.85 -13.52 -7.08
CA TYR A 140 15.97 -14.74 -6.28
C TYR A 140 16.52 -15.91 -7.11
N ARG A 141 16.85 -17.02 -6.45
CA ARG A 141 17.25 -18.28 -7.11
C ARG A 141 16.35 -19.41 -6.68
N THR A 142 15.90 -20.22 -7.62
CA THR A 142 15.16 -21.45 -7.33
C THR A 142 16.10 -22.47 -6.71
N ILE A 143 15.66 -23.19 -5.68
CA ILE A 143 16.43 -24.21 -5.00
C ILE A 143 15.84 -25.57 -5.36
N GLY A 144 16.66 -26.40 -5.99
CA GLY A 144 16.35 -27.78 -6.31
C GLY A 144 17.23 -28.76 -5.55
N VAL A 145 16.84 -30.03 -5.52
CA VAL A 145 17.70 -31.11 -5.07
C VAL A 145 18.53 -31.57 -6.28
N ALA A 146 19.83 -31.28 -6.28
CA ALA A 146 20.73 -31.62 -7.38
C ALA A 146 21.09 -33.11 -7.38
N ALA A 147 21.32 -33.63 -6.17
CA ALA A 147 21.74 -34.98 -5.93
C ALA A 147 21.44 -35.36 -4.48
N SER A 148 21.39 -36.66 -4.20
CA SER A 148 21.26 -37.18 -2.85
C SER A 148 22.52 -37.98 -2.55
N SER A 149 23.36 -37.51 -1.62
CA SER A 149 24.62 -38.18 -1.29
C SER A 149 24.38 -39.17 -0.15
N PRO A 150 24.67 -40.46 -0.33
CA PRO A 150 24.59 -41.43 0.76
C PRO A 150 25.69 -41.12 1.78
N ILE A 151 25.29 -41.00 3.04
CA ILE A 151 26.19 -40.97 4.19
C ILE A 151 26.00 -42.26 4.99
N SER A 152 27.11 -42.85 5.43
CA SER A 152 27.10 -44.01 6.31
C SER A 152 27.64 -43.59 7.66
N ILE A 153 26.84 -43.80 8.71
CA ILE A 153 27.26 -43.57 10.09
C ILE A 153 27.49 -44.93 10.72
N SER A 154 28.74 -45.22 11.08
CA SER A 154 29.10 -46.41 11.84
C SER A 154 29.35 -46.05 13.29
N TRP A 155 28.81 -46.84 14.20
CA TRP A 155 29.08 -46.72 15.63
C TRP A 155 29.86 -47.94 16.11
N VAL A 156 30.76 -47.72 17.06
CA VAL A 156 31.59 -48.73 17.71
C VAL A 156 31.17 -48.88 19.16
N ASN A 157 31.26 -50.10 19.68
CA ASN A 157 31.06 -50.38 21.10
C ASN A 157 32.20 -49.73 21.88
N ASN A 158 31.86 -48.88 22.86
CA ASN A 158 32.85 -48.10 23.60
C ASN A 158 33.84 -48.98 24.41
N ASP A 159 33.41 -50.18 24.81
CA ASP A 159 34.20 -51.06 25.67
C ASP A 159 35.09 -52.04 24.90
N THR A 160 34.71 -52.41 23.66
CA THR A 160 35.48 -53.36 22.84
C THR A 160 36.10 -52.73 21.59
N PHE A 161 35.77 -51.48 21.27
CA PHE A 161 36.13 -50.80 20.02
C PHE A 161 35.71 -51.52 18.72
N ASP A 162 34.89 -52.57 18.83
CA ASP A 162 34.34 -53.29 17.68
C ASP A 162 33.09 -52.62 17.13
N SER A 163 32.77 -52.88 15.87
CA SER A 163 31.61 -52.29 15.19
C SER A 163 30.30 -52.77 15.83
N ALA A 164 29.51 -51.83 16.37
CA ALA A 164 28.21 -52.08 16.99
C ALA A 164 27.06 -52.06 15.97
N GLY A 165 27.27 -51.37 14.84
CA GLY A 165 26.32 -51.29 13.74
C GLY A 165 26.62 -50.11 12.81
N SER A 166 25.83 -50.01 11.75
CA SER A 166 25.85 -48.84 10.87
C SER A 166 24.44 -48.47 10.44
N ALA A 167 24.22 -47.19 10.21
CA ALA A 167 23.04 -46.67 9.54
C ALA A 167 23.46 -45.90 8.29
N ALA A 168 22.69 -46.06 7.22
CA ALA A 168 22.81 -45.23 6.03
C ALA A 168 21.72 -44.15 6.07
N ALA A 169 22.10 -42.91 5.82
CA ALA A 169 21.18 -41.81 5.56
C ALA A 169 21.54 -41.18 4.23
N THR A 170 20.61 -40.44 3.61
CA THR A 170 20.91 -39.72 2.37
C THR A 170 20.70 -38.24 2.61
N LEU A 171 21.74 -37.44 2.37
CA LEU A 171 21.65 -35.99 2.50
C LEU A 171 21.34 -35.36 1.14
N PRO A 172 20.32 -34.49 1.05
CA PRO A 172 20.07 -33.73 -0.16
C PRO A 172 21.16 -32.68 -0.34
N VAL A 173 21.79 -32.68 -1.52
CA VAL A 173 22.66 -31.59 -1.97
C VAL A 173 21.78 -30.58 -2.69
N LEU A 174 21.71 -29.37 -2.15
CA LEU A 174 20.96 -28.27 -2.76
C LEU A 174 21.72 -27.74 -3.98
N ALA A 175 21.03 -27.62 -5.11
CA ALA A 175 21.48 -26.83 -6.25
C ALA A 175 20.70 -25.53 -6.32
N TYR A 176 21.45 -24.44 -6.50
CA TYR A 176 20.87 -23.18 -6.91
C TYR A 176 20.68 -23.19 -8.42
N GLY A 177 19.43 -23.03 -8.83
CA GLY A 177 19.05 -22.80 -10.22
C GLY A 177 19.49 -21.41 -10.71
N PRO A 178 19.10 -21.06 -11.95
CA PRO A 178 19.39 -19.73 -12.48
C PRO A 178 18.77 -18.64 -11.62
N GLU A 179 19.36 -17.46 -11.70
CA GLU A 179 18.80 -16.26 -11.09
C GLU A 179 17.55 -15.82 -11.86
N VAL A 180 16.49 -15.55 -11.10
CA VAL A 180 15.21 -15.07 -11.60
C VAL A 180 15.03 -13.64 -11.13
N GLU A 181 14.61 -12.79 -12.06
CA GLU A 181 14.24 -11.41 -11.80
C GLU A 181 12.74 -11.24 -12.08
N GLN A 182 12.04 -10.59 -11.14
CA GLN A 182 10.61 -10.31 -11.24
C GLN A 182 10.32 -8.87 -10.82
N GLU A 183 9.57 -8.16 -11.63
CA GLU A 183 9.19 -6.77 -11.37
C GLU A 183 7.82 -6.67 -10.72
N PHE A 184 7.68 -5.71 -9.80
CA PHE A 184 6.43 -5.36 -9.15
C PHE A 184 6.25 -3.85 -9.10
N VAL A 185 5.01 -3.40 -8.91
CA VAL A 185 4.69 -2.00 -8.63
C VAL A 185 3.83 -1.95 -7.38
N VAL A 186 4.26 -1.18 -6.38
CA VAL A 186 3.47 -0.95 -5.16
C VAL A 186 2.98 0.50 -5.09
N GLU A 187 1.76 0.68 -4.62
CA GLU A 187 1.18 2.00 -4.41
C GLU A 187 1.31 2.41 -2.94
N VAL A 188 1.84 3.61 -2.70
CA VAL A 188 1.96 4.22 -1.38
C VAL A 188 1.28 5.59 -1.37
N VAL A 189 0.72 5.98 -0.23
CA VAL A 189 -0.02 7.25 -0.11
C VAL A 189 0.75 8.20 0.79
N VAL A 190 0.95 9.43 0.32
CA VAL A 190 1.53 10.54 1.08
C VAL A 190 0.44 11.58 1.33
N GLY A 191 0.39 12.12 2.54
CA GLY A 191 -0.54 13.17 2.94
C GLY A 191 -1.99 12.69 3.07
N ARG A 192 -2.21 11.41 3.40
CA ARG A 192 -3.56 10.94 3.74
C ARG A 192 -3.99 11.61 5.05
N PRO A 193 -5.07 12.40 5.07
CA PRO A 193 -5.52 13.07 6.29
C PRO A 193 -5.92 12.01 7.32
N CYS A 194 -5.13 11.91 8.39
CA CYS A 194 -5.40 11.03 9.51
C CYS A 194 -6.03 11.84 10.65
N GLY A 195 -7.33 11.69 10.86
CA GLY A 195 -8.04 12.28 11.98
C GLY A 195 -9.13 13.29 11.59
N VAL A 196 -10.09 13.45 12.49
CA VAL A 196 -11.16 14.46 12.40
C VAL A 196 -10.89 15.44 13.53
N LEU A 197 -10.60 16.69 13.21
CA LEU A 197 -10.39 17.74 14.21
C LEU A 197 -11.69 18.53 14.41
N SER A 198 -12.17 18.59 15.65
CA SER A 198 -13.24 19.50 16.06
C SER A 198 -12.63 20.71 16.72
N LEU A 199 -13.01 21.90 16.24
CA LEU A 199 -12.65 23.19 16.80
C LEU A 199 -13.85 23.74 17.58
N GLY A 200 -13.64 24.09 18.83
CA GLY A 200 -14.60 24.81 19.65
C GLY A 200 -13.99 26.08 20.21
N VAL A 201 -14.67 27.21 20.04
CA VAL A 201 -14.25 28.51 20.59
C VAL A 201 -15.28 28.94 21.61
N THR A 202 -14.84 29.28 22.81
CA THR A 202 -15.69 29.84 23.86
C THR A 202 -15.06 31.12 24.43
N GLN A 203 -15.88 32.02 24.95
CA GLN A 203 -15.42 33.25 25.59
C GLN A 203 -15.62 33.20 27.10
N TYR A 204 -14.70 33.78 27.86
CA TYR A 204 -14.82 33.95 29.31
C TYR A 204 -14.39 35.36 29.75
N PRO A 205 -15.20 36.10 30.54
CA PRO A 205 -16.56 35.76 30.95
C PRO A 205 -17.54 35.70 29.76
N ALA A 206 -18.63 34.94 29.92
CA ALA A 206 -19.64 34.75 28.87
C ALA A 206 -20.31 36.07 28.42
N VAL A 207 -20.24 37.11 29.26
CA VAL A 207 -20.69 38.47 28.96
C VAL A 207 -19.51 39.40 29.21
N LEU A 208 -19.13 40.16 28.19
CA LEU A 208 -18.12 41.22 28.28
C LEU A 208 -18.81 42.58 28.18
N ARG A 209 -18.50 43.49 29.10
CA ARG A 209 -18.89 44.89 29.01
C ARG A 209 -17.74 45.72 28.46
N ALA A 210 -18.05 46.94 28.03
CA ALA A 210 -17.02 47.87 27.59
C ALA A 210 -16.02 48.13 28.72
N GLY A 211 -14.74 47.89 28.44
CA GLY A 211 -13.65 48.02 29.42
C GLY A 211 -13.36 46.76 30.23
N ASP A 212 -14.16 45.69 30.10
CA ASP A 212 -13.86 44.41 30.74
C ASP A 212 -12.76 43.66 29.98
N ALA A 213 -11.89 42.98 30.72
CA ALA A 213 -10.95 42.01 30.17
C ALA A 213 -11.65 40.65 29.98
N GLY A 214 -11.40 40.01 28.84
CA GLY A 214 -11.88 38.67 28.53
C GLY A 214 -10.81 37.80 27.89
N ALA A 215 -11.07 36.50 27.86
CA ALA A 215 -10.26 35.50 27.19
C ALA A 215 -11.11 34.71 26.20
N LEU A 216 -10.50 34.31 25.08
CA LEU A 216 -11.05 33.33 24.15
C LEU A 216 -10.39 31.98 24.43
N ILE A 217 -11.18 31.02 24.87
CA ILE A 217 -10.71 29.66 25.08
C ILE A 217 -10.93 28.91 23.78
N VAL A 218 -9.84 28.53 23.12
CA VAL A 218 -9.89 27.68 21.94
C VAL A 218 -9.62 26.24 22.38
N SER A 219 -10.53 25.36 21.99
CA SER A 219 -10.45 23.94 22.25
C SER A 219 -10.34 23.17 20.94
N LEU A 220 -9.30 22.36 20.85
CA LEU A 220 -9.06 21.43 19.77
C LEU A 220 -9.37 20.04 20.30
N ARG A 221 -10.23 19.30 19.62
CA ARG A 221 -10.53 17.91 19.97
C ARG A 221 -10.30 17.02 18.76
N ASN A 222 -9.38 16.08 18.90
CA ASN A 222 -9.21 15.03 17.92
C ASN A 222 -10.33 13.99 18.10
N LEU A 223 -11.28 13.96 17.18
CA LEU A 223 -12.35 12.95 17.11
C LEU A 223 -11.89 11.68 16.36
N GLY A 224 -10.70 11.72 15.77
CA GLY A 224 -10.09 10.59 15.08
C GLY A 224 -9.57 9.52 16.04
N ARG A 225 -9.38 8.32 15.49
CA ARG A 225 -8.72 7.18 16.16
C ARG A 225 -7.20 7.23 16.06
N GLU A 226 -6.65 8.25 15.41
CA GLU A 226 -5.22 8.43 15.12
C GLU A 226 -4.78 9.81 15.59
N ALA A 227 -3.49 9.99 15.89
CA ALA A 227 -2.96 11.26 16.35
C ALA A 227 -2.91 12.28 15.20
N LEU A 228 -3.27 13.53 15.47
CA LEU A 228 -3.01 14.65 14.56
C LEU A 228 -1.62 15.19 14.85
N ARG A 229 -0.83 15.48 13.83
CA ARG A 229 0.52 16.06 13.94
C ARG A 229 0.60 17.41 13.26
N ASP A 230 1.51 18.24 13.72
CA ASP A 230 1.83 19.56 13.16
C ASP A 230 0.59 20.45 12.98
N VAL A 231 -0.29 20.47 13.99
CA VAL A 231 -1.52 21.27 13.94
C VAL A 231 -1.15 22.72 14.23
N LEU A 232 -1.22 23.56 13.20
CA LEU A 232 -1.09 25.00 13.32
C LEU A 232 -2.47 25.63 13.43
N VAL A 233 -2.70 26.39 14.51
CA VAL A 233 -3.90 27.22 14.66
C VAL A 233 -3.50 28.67 14.60
N GLU A 234 -4.07 29.38 13.63
CA GLU A 234 -3.86 30.81 13.45
C GLU A 234 -5.13 31.57 13.84
N VAL A 235 -4.98 32.55 14.72
CA VAL A 235 -6.03 33.50 15.09
C VAL A 235 -5.71 34.81 14.40
N GLU A 236 -6.50 35.14 13.39
CA GLU A 236 -6.37 36.40 12.65
C GLU A 236 -7.29 37.48 13.24
N PRO A 237 -6.82 38.74 13.32
CA PRO A 237 -7.68 39.85 13.70
C PRO A 237 -8.75 40.06 12.63
N VAL A 238 -10.00 40.15 13.07
CA VAL A 238 -11.12 40.48 12.18
C VAL A 238 -10.96 41.93 11.74
N GLY A 239 -10.78 42.15 10.43
CA GLY A 239 -10.76 43.50 9.87
C GLY A 239 -12.05 44.26 10.18
N ILE A 240 -11.93 45.55 10.50
CA ILE A 240 -13.06 46.43 10.76
C ILE A 240 -14.00 46.39 9.54
N GLY A 241 -15.19 45.79 9.69
CA GLY A 241 -16.19 45.66 8.63
C GLY A 241 -16.63 44.23 8.26
N ALA A 242 -16.02 43.18 8.81
CA ALA A 242 -16.49 41.81 8.59
C ALA A 242 -17.69 41.47 9.49
N SER A 243 -18.86 41.27 8.90
CA SER A 243 -20.04 40.71 9.59
C SER A 243 -20.02 39.18 9.48
N PHE A 244 -19.99 38.48 10.62
CA PHE A 244 -20.19 37.03 10.66
C PHE A 244 -21.68 36.71 10.85
N GLN A 245 -22.31 36.07 9.88
CA GLN A 245 -23.58 35.37 10.09
C GLN A 245 -23.27 33.95 10.58
N ALA A 246 -23.65 33.63 11.82
CA ALA A 246 -23.63 32.26 12.30
C ALA A 246 -24.67 31.44 11.52
N ALA A 247 -24.20 30.62 10.57
CA ALA A 247 -25.05 29.69 9.86
C ALA A 247 -25.40 28.51 10.78
N GLY A 248 -26.60 28.56 11.35
CA GLY A 248 -27.43 27.42 11.77
C GLY A 248 -26.79 26.32 12.62
N GLY A 249 -27.11 26.31 13.92
CA GLY A 249 -27.28 25.05 14.66
C GLY A 249 -26.43 24.80 15.91
N SER A 250 -25.61 25.74 16.37
CA SER A 250 -24.94 25.65 17.68
C SER A 250 -25.48 26.71 18.65
N PRO A 251 -25.75 26.37 19.92
CA PRO A 251 -26.37 27.30 20.85
C PRO A 251 -25.36 28.37 21.32
N GLY A 252 -25.67 29.64 21.03
CA GLY A 252 -25.32 30.75 21.91
C GLY A 252 -24.28 31.76 21.43
N PHE A 253 -24.50 32.41 20.29
CA PHE A 253 -24.10 33.83 20.13
C PHE A 253 -25.30 34.59 19.54
N ASP A 254 -26.27 34.89 20.39
CA ASP A 254 -27.48 35.65 20.04
C ASP A 254 -27.22 37.13 20.36
N LEU A 255 -26.98 37.94 19.33
CA LEU A 255 -26.95 39.42 19.41
C LEU A 255 -28.30 40.02 18.98
N GLY A 256 -29.39 39.28 19.18
CA GLY A 256 -30.74 39.67 18.79
C GLY A 256 -31.64 39.94 19.99
N GLY A 257 -31.64 41.16 20.52
CA GLY A 257 -32.57 41.53 21.58
C GLY A 257 -32.60 43.01 21.93
N LEU A 258 -33.11 43.88 21.05
CA LEU A 258 -34.15 44.86 21.41
C LEU A 258 -34.66 45.65 20.19
N THR A 259 -35.98 45.62 20.08
CA THR A 259 -36.95 46.44 19.34
C THR A 259 -36.55 47.86 18.91
N THR A 260 -36.80 48.16 17.64
CA THR A 260 -37.28 49.45 17.07
C THR A 260 -36.96 50.73 17.87
N GLY A 261 -35.90 51.42 17.47
CA GLY A 261 -35.60 52.80 17.84
C GLY A 261 -34.20 53.16 17.38
N GLY A 262 -34.09 54.09 16.43
CA GLY A 262 -32.86 54.36 15.67
C GLY A 262 -31.60 54.58 16.51
N SER A 263 -30.60 53.73 16.30
CA SER A 263 -29.18 54.06 16.41
C SER A 263 -28.42 52.93 15.72
N SER A 264 -27.51 53.28 14.81
CA SER A 264 -26.57 52.35 14.21
C SER A 264 -25.63 51.84 15.30
N LEU A 265 -26.04 50.81 16.04
CA LEU A 265 -25.17 50.07 16.93
C LEU A 265 -24.15 49.36 16.05
N GLN A 266 -23.00 50.00 15.89
CA GLN A 266 -21.79 49.33 15.46
C GLN A 266 -21.63 48.11 16.36
N SER A 267 -21.65 46.93 15.77
CA SER A 267 -21.17 45.71 16.40
C SER A 267 -19.81 46.03 17.01
N VAL A 268 -19.75 46.15 18.34
CA VAL A 268 -18.48 46.29 19.05
C VAL A 268 -17.90 44.90 19.08
N GLY A 269 -17.28 44.51 17.97
CA GLY A 269 -16.49 43.29 17.89
C GLY A 269 -15.40 43.35 18.95
N VAL A 270 -15.16 42.22 19.62
CA VAL A 270 -13.98 42.07 20.47
C VAL A 270 -12.77 42.16 19.54
N ALA A 271 -12.03 43.26 19.63
CA ALA A 271 -10.79 43.42 18.86
C ALA A 271 -9.72 42.52 19.48
N ILE A 272 -9.36 41.46 18.76
CA ILE A 272 -8.19 40.64 19.10
C ILE A 272 -6.97 41.39 18.55
N GLU A 273 -6.09 41.84 19.42
CA GLU A 273 -4.86 42.51 19.00
C GLU A 273 -3.83 41.48 18.48
N GLY A 274 -3.50 41.63 17.20
CA GLY A 274 -2.42 40.91 16.53
C GLY A 274 -2.75 39.48 16.09
N ARG A 275 -1.98 38.99 15.13
CA ARG A 275 -2.01 37.58 14.71
C ARG A 275 -1.37 36.73 15.82
N ARG A 276 -2.02 35.63 16.19
CA ARG A 276 -1.45 34.63 17.10
C ARG A 276 -1.39 33.27 16.44
N GLU A 277 -0.26 32.60 16.62
CA GLU A 277 0.01 31.28 16.07
C GLU A 277 0.25 30.31 17.23
N PHE A 278 -0.47 29.19 17.20
CA PHE A 278 -0.33 28.12 18.18
C PHE A 278 0.02 26.84 17.43
N PHE A 279 1.21 26.30 17.72
CA PHE A 279 1.69 25.07 17.11
C PHE A 279 1.58 23.91 18.09
N PHE A 280 0.93 22.84 17.65
CA PHE A 280 0.83 21.58 18.38
C PHE A 280 1.56 20.50 17.60
N GLU A 281 2.70 20.03 18.15
CA GLU A 281 3.49 18.94 17.56
C GLU A 281 2.64 17.66 17.41
N SER A 282 1.80 17.35 18.42
CA SER A 282 0.79 16.31 18.28
C SER A 282 -0.43 16.51 19.18
N ILE A 283 -1.60 16.06 18.71
CA ILE A 283 -2.83 15.89 19.48
C ILE A 283 -3.19 14.40 19.44
N PRO A 284 -3.12 13.68 20.58
CA PRO A 284 -3.32 12.23 20.60
C PRO A 284 -4.74 11.84 20.15
N PRO A 285 -4.96 10.56 19.76
CA PRO A 285 -6.28 10.06 19.42
C PRO A 285 -7.29 10.32 20.55
N MET A 286 -8.50 10.77 20.21
CA MET A 286 -9.53 11.15 21.19
C MET A 286 -9.11 12.23 22.20
N GLY A 287 -7.92 12.83 22.03
CA GLY A 287 -7.35 13.83 22.90
C GLY A 287 -7.89 15.23 22.65
N SER A 288 -7.56 16.14 23.55
CA SER A 288 -7.89 17.55 23.41
C SER A 288 -6.74 18.44 23.84
N ALA A 289 -6.52 19.53 23.09
CA ALA A 289 -5.67 20.63 23.48
C ALA A 289 -6.53 21.88 23.74
N ARG A 290 -6.16 22.68 24.73
CA ARG A 290 -6.84 23.94 25.07
C ARG A 290 -5.81 25.04 25.25
N PHE A 291 -6.13 26.22 24.76
CA PHE A 291 -5.31 27.42 24.91
C PHE A 291 -6.20 28.66 25.01
N THR A 292 -5.61 29.73 25.52
CA THR A 292 -6.26 31.00 25.84
C THR A 292 -5.50 32.16 25.22
#